data_AF-A0A6E8W3M8-F1
#
_entry.id   AF-A0A6E8W3M8-F1
#
_cell.length_a   1.000
_cell.length_b   1.000
_cell.length_c   1.000
_cell.angle_alpha   90.00
_cell.angle_beta   90.00
_cell.angle_gamma   90.00
#
_symmetry.space_group_name_H-M   'P 1'
#
loop_
_entity.id
_entity.type
_entity.pdbx_description
1 polymer ?
#
loop_
_entity_poly.entity_id
_entity_poly.type
_entity_poly.pdbx_seq_one_letter_code
_entity_poly.pdbx_strand_id
1 'polypeptide(L)'
;MLRPEVVEKLECPSVGLATSWAIGRRSVPCESLAECQSLFKRQYWPFPKAKIGKSSSKAAKLREQGNAAYKQSPDDPAKALELYNQSIAMAEEGSADLGLGYANRSAVYFNRKLYRECLQNIELARRHNYPTEMRSKLADREQRVREQLKETGGSCAAAKPNAPTRHCSIKACLEVGEDGEGIRTNRSLEDGAKVLVEKPFVLVLEAELAYQRCDFCGATNEHNLRPCTGCTGVMYCSEECQEQSYQRYHQFECEIVDDLQLLFRGPKPTRMFHVVLRLFWHAVLLFLEDPEAFLRRVETPAELEQYRDPFALEPTDYVLHLLAIYKDREPNPEDSKDMTGRCVTQFMAILMYAIAVKENVSLWSRLQAVEGSEKLPHLLFRLVQRVAAMDHKMEGVTCFYPFTRRLRRSSTPNAKQSVDEQLQSVVVLTGPVAEGQELTIPDEEKSGERRNE
;
A
#
# COMPACT_ATOMS: atom_id res chain seq x y z
N MET A 1 25.32 -16.45 -7.74
CA MET A 1 24.60 -15.31 -7.16
C MET A 1 25.36 -14.03 -7.42
N LEU A 2 24.64 -12.93 -7.69
CA LEU A 2 25.25 -11.60 -7.84
C LEU A 2 25.95 -11.18 -6.54
N ARG A 3 27.05 -10.43 -6.68
CA ARG A 3 27.72 -9.83 -5.52
C ARG A 3 26.89 -8.65 -4.98
N PRO A 4 26.91 -8.36 -3.66
CA PRO A 4 26.17 -7.25 -3.07
C PRO A 4 26.30 -5.94 -3.85
N GLU A 5 27.53 -5.53 -4.18
CA GLU A 5 27.83 -4.24 -4.82
C GLU A 5 27.25 -4.11 -6.24
N VAL A 6 26.94 -5.25 -6.88
CA VAL A 6 26.26 -5.28 -8.18
C VAL A 6 24.77 -5.05 -7.99
N VAL A 7 24.19 -5.67 -6.98
CA VAL A 7 22.75 -5.59 -6.72
C VAL A 7 22.36 -4.20 -6.21
N GLU A 8 23.21 -3.55 -5.42
CA GLU A 8 23.00 -2.15 -5.00
C GLU A 8 22.89 -1.17 -6.17
N LYS A 9 23.30 -1.57 -7.38
CA LYS A 9 23.23 -0.76 -8.61
C LYS A 9 22.06 -1.15 -9.52
N LEU A 10 21.34 -2.24 -9.23
CA LEU A 10 20.22 -2.70 -10.06
C LEU A 10 18.96 -1.88 -9.82
N GLU A 11 18.27 -1.47 -10.88
CA GLU A 11 16.95 -0.84 -10.76
C GLU A 11 15.92 -1.75 -10.08
N CYS A 12 16.03 -3.07 -10.26
CA CYS A 12 15.15 -4.08 -9.64
C CYS A 12 15.98 -5.11 -8.84
N PRO A 13 16.48 -4.79 -7.63
CA PRO A 13 17.36 -5.68 -6.88
C PRO A 13 16.79 -7.09 -6.66
N SER A 14 15.55 -7.18 -6.13
CA SER A 14 14.84 -8.44 -5.90
C SER A 14 14.69 -9.31 -7.15
N VAL A 15 14.29 -8.72 -8.28
CA VAL A 15 14.12 -9.46 -9.54
C VAL A 15 15.46 -9.92 -10.10
N GLY A 16 16.48 -9.04 -10.13
CA GLY A 16 17.80 -9.42 -10.63
C GLY A 16 18.46 -10.53 -9.80
N LEU A 17 18.25 -10.50 -8.49
CA LEU A 17 18.60 -11.57 -7.56
C LEU A 17 17.91 -12.91 -7.92
N ALA A 18 16.59 -12.89 -8.09
CA ALA A 18 15.82 -14.07 -8.42
C ALA A 18 16.19 -14.66 -9.79
N THR A 19 16.42 -13.80 -10.79
CA THR A 19 16.88 -14.22 -12.11
C THR A 19 18.29 -14.83 -12.05
N SER A 20 19.22 -14.21 -11.30
CA SER A 20 20.57 -14.78 -11.10
C SER A 20 20.53 -16.14 -10.42
N TRP A 21 19.63 -16.31 -9.44
CA TRP A 21 19.39 -17.59 -8.79
C TRP A 21 18.89 -18.65 -9.77
N ALA A 22 17.85 -18.34 -10.55
CA ALA A 22 17.29 -19.25 -11.53
C ALA A 22 18.33 -19.69 -12.57
N ILE A 23 19.13 -18.76 -13.08
CA ILE A 23 20.24 -19.06 -14.02
C ILE A 23 21.27 -19.98 -13.37
N GLY A 24 21.66 -19.72 -12.12
CA GLY A 24 22.62 -20.55 -11.38
C GLY A 24 22.14 -22.00 -11.20
N ARG A 25 20.83 -22.21 -11.17
CA ARG A 25 20.18 -23.53 -11.11
C ARG A 25 19.78 -24.10 -12.47
N ARG A 26 20.17 -23.46 -13.58
CA ARG A 26 19.76 -23.86 -14.94
C ARG A 26 18.24 -24.00 -15.08
N SER A 27 17.50 -23.12 -14.41
CA SER A 27 16.04 -23.11 -14.36
C SER A 27 15.40 -24.40 -13.82
N VAL A 28 16.11 -25.17 -13.00
CA VAL A 28 15.55 -26.32 -12.27
C VAL A 28 15.03 -25.87 -10.88
N PRO A 29 13.71 -25.91 -10.63
CA PRO A 29 13.12 -25.57 -9.34
C PRO A 29 13.64 -26.45 -8.20
N CYS A 30 13.50 -25.99 -6.98
CA CYS A 30 13.70 -26.85 -5.80
C CYS A 30 12.52 -27.80 -5.66
N GLU A 31 12.76 -29.01 -5.14
CA GLU A 31 11.70 -29.98 -4.82
C GLU A 31 10.79 -29.45 -3.71
N SER A 32 11.33 -28.63 -2.81
CA SER A 32 10.58 -28.00 -1.73
C SER A 32 11.07 -26.58 -1.40
N LEU A 33 10.23 -25.82 -0.69
CA LEU A 33 10.65 -24.54 -0.12
C LEU A 33 11.70 -24.71 0.98
N ALA A 34 11.71 -25.84 1.69
CA ALA A 34 12.74 -26.15 2.67
C ALA A 34 14.12 -26.34 2.01
N GLU A 35 14.19 -26.99 0.85
CA GLU A 35 15.41 -27.05 0.05
C GLU A 35 15.81 -25.64 -0.42
N CYS A 36 14.87 -24.85 -0.93
CA CYS A 36 15.18 -23.48 -1.34
C CYS A 36 15.74 -22.64 -0.18
N GLN A 37 15.20 -22.82 1.03
CA GLN A 37 15.63 -22.14 2.23
C GLN A 37 17.01 -22.60 2.71
N SER A 38 17.34 -23.88 2.66
CA SER A 38 18.67 -24.38 3.07
C SER A 38 19.79 -23.86 2.16
N LEU A 39 19.45 -23.57 0.91
CA LEU A 39 20.37 -22.98 -0.06
C LEU A 39 20.42 -21.44 0.02
N PHE A 40 19.49 -20.80 0.74
CA PHE A 40 19.49 -19.36 0.97
C PHE A 40 20.60 -18.96 1.94
N LYS A 41 21.57 -18.17 1.47
CA LYS A 41 22.74 -17.75 2.26
C LYS A 41 22.81 -16.23 2.42
N ARG A 42 22.33 -15.71 3.56
CA ARG A 42 22.18 -14.26 3.85
C ARG A 42 23.39 -13.39 3.48
N GLN A 43 24.61 -13.90 3.69
CA GLN A 43 25.87 -13.19 3.39
C GLN A 43 26.10 -12.85 1.91
N TYR A 44 25.37 -13.46 0.98
CA TYR A 44 25.50 -13.20 -0.46
C TYR A 44 24.39 -12.29 -1.01
N TRP A 45 23.57 -11.70 -0.13
CA TRP A 45 22.44 -10.84 -0.46
C TRP A 45 22.67 -9.43 0.08
N PRO A 46 22.04 -8.39 -0.50
CA PRO A 46 22.86 -7.30 -0.98
C PRO A 46 22.88 -6.05 -0.12
N PHE A 47 22.37 -6.08 1.11
CA PHE A 47 22.47 -4.92 1.99
C PHE A 47 22.74 -5.36 3.43
N PRO A 48 23.65 -4.68 4.15
CA PRO A 48 23.62 -4.74 5.61
C PRO A 48 22.25 -4.24 6.07
N LYS A 49 21.70 -4.82 7.14
CA LYS A 49 20.46 -4.32 7.76
C LYS A 49 20.67 -2.82 8.02
N ALA A 50 19.96 -1.97 7.28
CA ALA A 50 20.14 -0.54 7.32
C ALA A 50 18.87 0.08 7.88
N LYS A 51 19.01 0.91 8.91
CA LYS A 51 17.91 1.71 9.42
C LYS A 51 18.16 3.17 9.05
N ILE A 52 17.32 3.73 8.20
CA ILE A 52 17.31 5.16 7.92
C ILE A 52 16.68 5.83 9.14
N GLY A 53 17.55 6.20 10.08
CA GLY A 53 17.14 6.95 11.25
C GLY A 53 16.64 8.35 10.87
N LYS A 54 15.66 8.82 11.65
CA LYS A 54 15.32 10.24 11.75
C LYS A 54 16.59 11.03 12.10
N SER A 55 16.69 12.25 11.59
CA SER A 55 17.88 13.09 11.67
C SER A 55 17.52 14.57 11.62
N SER A 56 17.80 15.30 12.69
CA SER A 56 17.57 16.74 12.80
C SER A 56 18.29 17.54 11.70
N SER A 57 19.54 17.16 11.37
CA SER A 57 20.30 17.83 10.32
C SER A 57 19.70 17.63 8.93
N LYS A 58 19.24 16.42 8.61
CA LYS A 58 18.50 16.16 7.35
C LYS A 58 17.17 16.90 7.34
N ALA A 59 16.42 16.88 8.44
CA ALA A 59 15.15 17.58 8.58
C ALA A 59 15.31 19.10 8.34
N ALA A 60 16.31 19.72 8.96
CA ALA A 60 16.63 21.14 8.77
C ALA A 60 16.97 21.45 7.31
N LYS A 61 17.83 20.64 6.66
CA LYS A 61 18.18 20.81 5.25
C LYS A 61 16.97 20.73 4.32
N LEU A 62 16.09 19.75 4.53
CA LEU A 62 14.85 19.59 3.75
C LEU A 62 13.89 20.77 3.97
N ARG A 63 13.80 21.27 5.20
CA ARG A 63 13.00 22.47 5.53
C ARG A 63 13.53 23.70 4.81
N GLU A 64 14.84 23.90 4.76
CA GLU A 64 15.47 25.00 4.03
C GLU A 64 15.22 24.91 2.53
N GLN A 65 15.28 23.71 1.96
CA GLN A 65 14.88 23.46 0.56
C GLN A 65 13.40 23.80 0.34
N GLY A 66 12.52 23.41 1.26
CA GLY A 66 11.10 23.77 1.21
C GLY A 66 10.88 25.29 1.24
N ASN A 67 11.66 26.03 2.05
CA ASN A 67 11.62 27.49 2.07
C ASN A 67 12.06 28.10 0.75
N ALA A 68 13.12 27.58 0.15
CA ALA A 68 13.61 28.03 -1.16
C ALA A 68 12.57 27.77 -2.26
N ALA A 69 11.98 26.56 -2.29
CA ALA A 69 10.93 26.21 -3.24
C ALA A 69 9.70 27.10 -3.08
N TYR A 70 9.26 27.36 -1.85
CA TYR A 70 8.12 28.24 -1.59
C TYR A 70 8.39 29.69 -2.02
N LYS A 71 9.62 30.18 -1.81
CA LYS A 71 10.02 31.53 -2.25
C LYS A 71 10.04 31.63 -3.79
N GLN A 72 10.42 30.57 -4.48
CA GLN A 72 10.47 30.52 -5.94
C GLN A 72 9.08 30.49 -6.56
N SER A 73 8.17 29.70 -6.01
CA SER A 73 6.81 29.52 -6.54
C SER A 73 5.74 29.59 -5.43
N PRO A 74 5.42 30.79 -4.89
CA PRO A 74 4.44 30.91 -3.81
C PRO A 74 3.02 30.48 -4.18
N ASP A 75 2.65 30.62 -5.47
CA ASP A 75 1.32 30.32 -5.99
C ASP A 75 1.10 28.82 -6.30
N ASP A 76 2.19 28.05 -6.43
CA ASP A 76 2.18 26.59 -6.57
C ASP A 76 3.06 25.93 -5.50
N PRO A 77 2.53 25.78 -4.27
CA PRO A 77 3.32 25.34 -3.14
C PRO A 77 3.47 23.81 -3.05
N ALA A 78 3.02 23.02 -4.04
CA ALA A 78 3.02 21.56 -3.96
C ALA A 78 4.43 21.03 -3.62
N LYS A 79 5.46 21.54 -4.32
CA LYS A 79 6.85 21.12 -4.05
C LYS A 79 7.34 21.53 -2.67
N ALA A 80 6.95 22.71 -2.19
CA ALA A 80 7.32 23.18 -0.86
C ALA A 80 6.67 22.31 0.23
N LEU A 81 5.38 21.97 0.08
CA LEU A 81 4.65 21.11 0.99
C LEU A 81 5.25 19.68 1.03
N GLU A 82 5.61 19.13 -0.12
CA GLU A 82 6.33 17.84 -0.22
C GLU A 82 7.65 17.88 0.57
N LEU A 83 8.47 18.92 0.37
CA LEU A 83 9.75 19.08 1.09
C LEU A 83 9.56 19.29 2.60
N TYR A 84 8.50 20.01 3.02
CA TYR A 84 8.15 20.11 4.43
C TYR A 84 7.68 18.78 5.00
N ASN A 85 6.96 17.96 4.25
CA ASN A 85 6.58 16.61 4.66
C ASN A 85 7.80 15.69 4.81
N GLN A 86 8.75 15.75 3.88
CA GLN A 86 10.03 15.06 4.01
C GLN A 86 10.80 15.52 5.26
N SER A 87 10.84 16.83 5.52
CA SER A 87 11.46 17.39 6.73
C SER A 87 10.80 16.86 8.01
N ILE A 88 9.47 16.90 8.08
CA ILE A 88 8.66 16.42 9.20
C ILE A 88 8.87 14.90 9.41
N ALA A 89 8.92 14.11 8.34
CA ALA A 89 9.16 12.67 8.41
C ALA A 89 10.57 12.33 8.90
N MET A 90 11.56 13.15 8.56
CA MET A 90 12.95 13.00 9.03
C MET A 90 13.16 13.52 10.45
N ALA A 91 12.28 14.36 10.99
CA ALA A 91 12.46 14.91 12.32
C ALA A 91 12.13 13.89 13.42
N GLU A 92 12.89 13.93 14.52
CA GLU A 92 12.63 13.14 15.72
C GLU A 92 11.37 13.61 16.44
N GLU A 93 10.66 12.66 17.06
CA GLU A 93 9.44 12.95 17.81
C GLU A 93 9.72 13.95 18.93
N GLY A 94 8.92 15.02 19.00
CA GLY A 94 9.11 16.09 19.98
C GLY A 94 10.33 16.99 19.73
N SER A 95 11.05 16.88 18.61
CA SER A 95 12.17 17.78 18.32
C SER A 95 11.70 19.19 17.91
N ALA A 96 12.56 20.19 18.10
CA ALA A 96 12.29 21.55 17.61
C ALA A 96 12.19 21.62 16.07
N ASP A 97 12.94 20.77 15.35
CA ASP A 97 12.84 20.66 13.89
C ASP A 97 11.47 20.17 13.43
N LEU A 98 10.85 19.24 14.18
CA LEU A 98 9.49 18.80 13.92
C LEU A 98 8.49 19.97 14.08
N GLY A 99 8.62 20.73 15.18
CA GLY A 99 7.83 21.94 15.41
C GLY A 99 8.01 23.00 14.33
N LEU A 100 9.25 23.24 13.90
CA LEU A 100 9.59 24.16 12.81
C LEU A 100 9.01 23.71 11.47
N GLY A 101 9.02 22.41 11.17
CA GLY A 101 8.39 21.83 9.97
C GLY A 101 6.90 22.15 9.90
N TYR A 102 6.15 21.86 10.97
CA TYR A 102 4.73 22.20 11.06
C TYR A 102 4.46 23.71 11.02
N ALA A 103 5.33 24.52 11.63
CA ALA A 103 5.22 25.98 11.58
C ALA A 103 5.44 26.54 10.17
N ASN A 104 6.31 25.94 9.37
CA ASN A 104 6.51 26.36 7.98
C ASN A 104 5.32 25.92 7.11
N ARG A 105 4.82 24.69 7.30
CA ARG A 105 3.64 24.19 6.59
C ARG A 105 2.38 25.01 6.88
N SER A 106 2.15 25.42 8.12
CA SER A 106 1.02 26.33 8.46
C SER A 106 1.13 27.70 7.79
N ALA A 107 2.33 28.19 7.48
CA ALA A 107 2.50 29.44 6.74
C ALA A 107 1.95 29.32 5.31
N VAL A 108 2.23 28.19 4.66
CA VAL A 108 1.71 27.88 3.33
C VAL A 108 0.18 27.79 3.36
N TYR A 109 -0.39 27.03 4.29
CA TYR A 109 -1.84 26.89 4.41
C TYR A 109 -2.56 28.21 4.68
N PHE A 110 -1.98 29.07 5.53
CA PHE A 110 -2.50 30.42 5.75
C PHE A 110 -2.59 31.21 4.44
N ASN A 111 -1.51 31.23 3.65
CA ASN A 111 -1.45 31.97 2.39
C ASN A 111 -2.40 31.39 1.31
N ARG A 112 -2.68 30.08 1.39
CA ARG A 112 -3.67 29.38 0.53
C ARG A 112 -5.11 29.47 1.04
N LYS A 113 -5.36 30.21 2.13
CA LYS A 113 -6.68 30.31 2.81
C LYS A 113 -7.24 28.96 3.28
N LEU A 114 -6.37 27.96 3.44
CA LEU A 114 -6.66 26.66 4.04
C LEU A 114 -6.57 26.79 5.56
N TYR A 115 -7.53 27.53 6.14
CA TYR A 115 -7.47 27.98 7.52
C TYR A 115 -7.54 26.84 8.53
N ARG A 116 -8.26 25.76 8.23
CA ARG A 116 -8.34 24.59 9.10
C ARG A 116 -6.99 23.90 9.22
N GLU A 117 -6.37 23.60 8.09
CA GLU A 117 -5.06 22.94 7.99
C GLU A 117 -3.99 23.82 8.63
N CYS A 118 -4.08 25.15 8.44
CA CYS A 118 -3.23 26.12 9.11
C CYS A 118 -3.32 25.99 10.65
N LEU A 119 -4.53 26.03 11.22
CA LEU A 119 -4.72 25.95 12.68
C LEU A 119 -4.25 24.60 13.25
N GLN A 120 -4.53 23.50 12.56
CA GLN A 120 -4.03 22.16 12.94
C GLN A 120 -2.51 22.13 13.00
N ASN A 121 -1.83 22.71 12.02
CA ASN A 121 -0.36 22.75 11.97
C ASN A 121 0.25 23.71 13.00
N ILE A 122 -0.44 24.81 13.34
CA ILE A 122 -0.02 25.69 14.46
C ILE A 122 -0.05 24.90 15.78
N GLU A 123 -1.11 24.13 16.02
CA GLU A 123 -1.23 23.31 17.22
C GLU A 123 -0.17 22.21 17.27
N LEU A 124 0.08 21.51 16.16
CA LEU A 124 1.16 20.53 16.07
C LEU A 124 2.53 21.17 16.35
N ALA A 125 2.80 22.34 15.77
CA ALA A 125 4.05 23.06 16.04
C ALA A 125 4.24 23.33 17.55
N ARG A 126 3.20 23.80 18.24
CA ARG A 126 3.23 24.06 19.68
C ARG A 126 3.50 22.81 20.52
N ARG A 127 2.93 21.66 20.12
CA ARG A 127 3.14 20.37 20.80
C ARG A 127 4.55 19.82 20.63
N HIS A 128 5.26 20.19 19.58
CA HIS A 128 6.59 19.67 19.25
C HIS A 128 7.69 20.72 19.41
N ASN A 129 7.88 21.23 20.63
CA ASN A 129 9.02 22.05 21.03
C ASN A 129 9.37 23.20 20.07
N TYR A 130 8.36 23.85 19.47
CA TYR A 130 8.58 25.03 18.64
C TYR A 130 9.28 26.14 19.46
N PRO A 131 10.34 26.78 18.90
CA PRO A 131 11.20 27.68 19.68
C PRO A 131 10.43 28.84 20.33
N THR A 132 10.72 29.10 21.61
CA THR A 132 9.96 30.03 22.46
C THR A 132 10.03 31.46 21.91
N GLU A 133 11.20 31.87 21.44
CA GLU A 133 11.46 33.17 20.83
C GLU A 133 10.69 33.42 19.52
N MET A 134 10.18 32.36 18.87
CA MET A 134 9.41 32.47 17.63
C MET A 134 7.89 32.34 17.84
N ARG A 135 7.41 32.06 19.07
CA ARG A 135 6.00 31.78 19.35
C ARG A 135 5.04 32.90 18.93
N SER A 136 5.50 34.15 18.98
CA SER A 136 4.74 35.31 18.49
C SER A 136 4.31 35.13 17.04
N LYS A 137 5.18 34.62 16.16
CA LYS A 137 4.86 34.38 14.74
C LYS A 137 3.67 33.43 14.55
N LEU A 138 3.56 32.38 15.39
CA LEU A 138 2.43 31.46 15.34
C LEU A 138 1.16 32.10 15.91
N ALA A 139 1.29 32.87 17.00
CA ALA A 139 0.17 33.58 17.62
C ALA A 139 -0.44 34.62 16.65
N ASP A 140 0.40 35.42 16.00
CA ASP A 140 -0.01 36.41 15.00
C ASP A 140 -0.73 35.74 13.83
N ARG A 141 -0.20 34.62 13.33
CA ARG A 141 -0.84 33.84 12.26
C ARG A 141 -2.21 33.31 12.70
N GLU A 142 -2.30 32.73 13.89
CA GLU A 142 -3.56 32.21 14.43
C GLU A 142 -4.61 33.33 14.61
N GLN A 143 -4.20 34.50 15.10
CA GLN A 143 -5.08 35.65 15.23
C GLN A 143 -5.62 36.09 13.87
N ARG A 144 -4.75 36.23 12.87
CA ARG A 144 -5.14 36.61 11.51
C ARG A 144 -6.09 35.59 10.87
N VAL A 145 -5.90 34.30 11.13
CA VAL A 145 -6.87 33.27 10.70
C VAL A 145 -8.24 33.54 11.32
N ARG A 146 -8.31 33.79 12.63
CA ARG A 146 -9.57 34.05 13.33
C ARG A 146 -10.28 35.31 12.82
N GLU A 147 -9.52 36.36 12.48
CA GLU A 147 -10.06 37.58 11.88
C GLU A 147 -10.70 37.28 10.51
N GLN A 148 -9.98 36.58 9.63
CA GLN A 148 -10.48 36.20 8.30
C GLN A 148 -11.73 35.31 8.35
N LEU A 149 -11.82 34.39 9.33
CA LEU A 149 -13.00 33.56 9.53
C LEU A 149 -14.24 34.37 9.96
N LYS A 150 -14.05 35.39 10.81
CA LYS A 150 -15.13 36.30 11.21
C LYS A 150 -15.64 37.12 10.02
N GLU A 151 -14.73 37.62 9.19
CA GLU A 151 -15.07 38.43 8.00
C GLU A 151 -15.86 37.63 6.95
N THR A 152 -15.54 36.34 6.79
CA THR A 152 -16.18 35.46 5.81
C THR A 152 -17.47 34.81 6.30
N GLY A 153 -17.91 35.08 7.54
CA GLY A 153 -19.02 34.37 8.20
C GLY A 153 -18.77 32.86 8.32
N GLY A 154 -17.53 32.42 8.13
CA GLY A 154 -17.14 31.02 8.07
C GLY A 154 -16.79 30.49 9.45
N SER A 155 -17.39 29.37 9.82
CA SER A 155 -16.88 28.53 10.90
C SER A 155 -15.79 27.63 10.32
N CYS A 156 -14.63 27.53 10.99
CA CYS A 156 -13.77 26.35 10.87
C CYS A 156 -14.47 25.17 11.56
N ALA A 157 -15.62 24.76 11.03
CA ALA A 157 -16.22 23.52 11.47
C ALA A 157 -15.16 22.44 11.21
N ALA A 158 -14.77 21.73 12.26
CA ALA A 158 -14.15 20.44 12.08
C ALA A 158 -15.02 19.70 11.06
N ALA A 159 -14.44 19.18 9.97
CA ALA A 159 -15.18 18.20 9.17
C ALA A 159 -15.78 17.25 10.18
N LYS A 160 -17.09 17.00 10.01
CA LYS A 160 -17.79 15.98 10.77
C LYS A 160 -16.83 14.80 10.91
N PRO A 161 -16.61 14.26 12.13
CA PRO A 161 -15.75 13.09 12.29
C PRO A 161 -16.12 12.15 11.17
N ASN A 162 -15.15 11.80 10.32
CA ASN A 162 -15.41 11.03 9.12
C ASN A 162 -16.32 9.88 9.56
N ALA A 163 -17.58 9.89 9.12
CA ALA A 163 -18.46 8.76 9.37
C ALA A 163 -17.66 7.54 8.90
N PRO A 164 -17.58 6.45 9.69
CA PRO A 164 -16.68 5.34 9.43
C PRO A 164 -16.81 5.01 7.95
N THR A 165 -15.77 5.34 7.18
CA THR A 165 -15.93 5.32 5.74
C THR A 165 -15.99 3.86 5.37
N ARG A 166 -17.19 3.37 5.00
CA ARG A 166 -17.37 2.00 4.54
C ARG A 166 -16.30 1.70 3.49
N HIS A 167 -15.63 0.56 3.61
CA HIS A 167 -14.60 0.15 2.66
C HIS A 167 -15.19 -0.11 1.27
N CYS A 168 -16.50 -0.34 1.20
CA CYS A 168 -17.24 -0.43 -0.06
C CYS A 168 -18.69 0.06 0.05
N SER A 169 -19.29 0.29 -1.11
CA SER A 169 -20.71 0.46 -1.33
C SER A 169 -21.11 -0.42 -2.50
N ILE A 170 -21.73 -1.57 -2.19
CA ILE A 170 -22.14 -2.59 -3.15
C ILE A 170 -23.66 -2.54 -3.23
N LYS A 171 -24.24 -2.47 -4.43
CA LYS A 171 -25.68 -2.65 -4.56
C LYS A 171 -26.05 -4.09 -4.16
N ALA A 172 -27.05 -4.24 -3.29
CA ALA A 172 -27.51 -5.54 -2.79
C ALA A 172 -28.02 -6.52 -3.87
N CYS A 173 -28.16 -6.05 -5.11
CA CYS A 173 -28.53 -6.89 -6.24
C CYS A 173 -27.34 -7.50 -6.98
N LEU A 174 -26.10 -7.26 -6.54
CA LEU A 174 -24.91 -7.89 -7.09
C LEU A 174 -24.62 -9.19 -6.36
N GLU A 175 -24.27 -10.23 -7.10
CA GLU A 175 -23.90 -11.54 -6.58
C GLU A 175 -22.79 -12.16 -7.43
N VAL A 176 -22.07 -13.12 -6.85
CA VAL A 176 -21.06 -13.89 -7.58
C VAL A 176 -21.76 -14.81 -8.59
N GLY A 177 -21.13 -15.03 -9.75
CA GLY A 177 -21.64 -15.97 -10.75
C GLY A 177 -21.73 -17.40 -10.23
N GLU A 178 -22.59 -18.22 -10.84
CA GLU A 178 -22.86 -19.60 -10.39
C GLU A 178 -21.64 -20.51 -10.48
N ASP A 179 -20.71 -20.22 -11.38
CA ASP A 179 -19.42 -20.89 -11.51
C ASP A 179 -18.39 -20.46 -10.45
N GLY A 180 -18.80 -19.60 -9.51
CA GLY A 180 -17.94 -19.05 -8.48
C GLY A 180 -16.95 -18.02 -9.02
N GLU A 181 -17.20 -17.48 -10.22
CA GLU A 181 -16.41 -16.46 -10.91
C GLU A 181 -17.31 -15.29 -11.32
N GLY A 182 -16.72 -14.15 -11.71
CA GLY A 182 -17.53 -13.04 -12.20
C GLY A 182 -18.36 -12.31 -11.14
N ILE A 183 -19.15 -11.34 -11.61
CA ILE A 183 -20.18 -10.63 -10.85
C ILE A 183 -21.40 -10.52 -11.76
N ARG A 184 -22.58 -10.92 -11.28
CA ARG A 184 -23.87 -10.77 -12.00
C ARG A 184 -24.87 -9.98 -11.17
N THR A 185 -26.05 -9.72 -11.72
CA THR A 185 -27.14 -9.08 -10.98
C THR A 185 -28.40 -9.94 -10.91
N ASN A 186 -29.10 -9.90 -9.77
CA ASN A 186 -30.36 -10.62 -9.55
C ASN A 186 -31.62 -9.82 -9.91
N ARG A 187 -31.47 -8.68 -10.59
CA ARG A 187 -32.59 -7.90 -11.14
C ARG A 187 -32.10 -7.00 -12.26
N SER A 188 -33.02 -6.49 -13.08
CA SER A 188 -32.67 -5.50 -14.11
C SER A 188 -32.14 -4.20 -13.51
N LEU A 189 -31.13 -3.63 -14.16
CA LEU A 189 -30.47 -2.38 -13.80
C LEU A 189 -30.44 -1.42 -14.98
N GLU A 190 -30.72 -0.16 -14.70
CA GLU A 190 -30.70 0.93 -15.68
C GLU A 190 -29.28 1.37 -16.03
N ASP A 191 -29.15 1.94 -17.24
CA ASP A 191 -27.93 2.60 -17.70
C ASP A 191 -27.45 3.71 -16.74
N GLY A 192 -26.14 3.92 -16.65
CA GLY A 192 -25.51 4.92 -15.80
C GLY A 192 -25.55 4.62 -14.30
N ALA A 193 -26.13 3.48 -13.88
CA ALA A 193 -26.16 3.09 -12.49
C ALA A 193 -24.74 2.84 -11.93
N LYS A 194 -24.39 3.52 -10.84
CA LYS A 194 -23.22 3.18 -10.02
C LYS A 194 -23.55 1.96 -9.14
N VAL A 195 -22.91 0.83 -9.42
CA VAL A 195 -23.30 -0.48 -8.85
C VAL A 195 -22.32 -0.99 -7.79
N LEU A 196 -21.05 -0.63 -7.91
CA LEU A 196 -19.99 -1.05 -7.00
C LEU A 196 -18.98 0.08 -6.83
N VAL A 197 -18.75 0.46 -5.58
CA VAL A 197 -17.66 1.33 -5.15
C VAL A 197 -16.85 0.60 -4.10
N GLU A 198 -15.54 0.58 -4.23
CA GLU A 198 -14.67 0.01 -3.21
C GLU A 198 -13.37 0.80 -3.07
N LYS A 199 -12.87 0.83 -1.84
CA LYS A 199 -11.53 1.30 -1.50
C LYS A 199 -10.54 0.15 -1.66
N PRO A 200 -9.25 0.43 -1.91
CA PRO A 200 -8.24 -0.62 -1.93
C PRO A 200 -8.17 -1.27 -0.54
N PHE A 201 -8.21 -2.60 -0.50
CA PHE A 201 -8.00 -3.33 0.74
C PHE A 201 -6.53 -3.27 1.18
N VAL A 202 -5.61 -3.36 0.21
CA VAL A 202 -4.18 -3.09 0.38
C VAL A 202 -3.74 -2.06 -0.66
N LEU A 203 -2.90 -1.14 -0.23
CA LEU A 203 -2.26 -0.10 -1.03
C LEU A 203 -0.75 -0.22 -0.84
N VAL A 204 0.05 0.08 -1.85
CA VAL A 204 1.48 0.38 -1.73
C VAL A 204 1.81 1.59 -2.59
N LEU A 205 2.55 2.54 -2.01
CA LEU A 205 3.04 3.75 -2.67
C LEU A 205 4.52 3.61 -3.03
N GLU A 206 4.93 4.21 -4.14
CA GLU A 206 6.34 4.52 -4.39
C GLU A 206 6.89 5.53 -3.38
N ALA A 207 8.19 5.48 -3.13
CA ALA A 207 8.86 6.34 -2.15
C ALA A 207 8.68 7.84 -2.47
N GLU A 208 8.58 8.17 -3.75
CA GLU A 208 8.34 9.52 -4.27
C GLU A 208 6.94 10.04 -3.88
N LEU A 209 5.96 9.15 -3.71
CA LEU A 209 4.60 9.47 -3.33
C LEU A 209 4.36 9.42 -1.80
N ALA A 210 5.28 8.82 -1.04
CA ALA A 210 5.14 8.63 0.42
C ALA A 210 4.94 9.94 1.21
N TYR A 211 5.43 11.06 0.66
CA TYR A 211 5.31 12.40 1.26
C TYR A 211 4.17 13.23 0.68
N GLN A 212 3.42 12.67 -0.28
CA GLN A 212 2.32 13.33 -0.97
C GLN A 212 0.97 12.68 -0.65
N ARG A 213 0.97 11.40 -0.25
CA ARG A 213 -0.25 10.61 -0.06
C ARG A 213 -0.18 9.82 1.24
N CYS A 214 -1.35 9.58 1.83
CA CYS A 214 -1.48 8.70 2.98
C CYS A 214 -1.15 7.25 2.59
N ASP A 215 -0.29 6.61 3.38
CA ASP A 215 0.14 5.22 3.16
C ASP A 215 -0.96 4.17 3.36
N PHE A 216 -2.01 4.52 4.11
CA PHE A 216 -3.17 3.65 4.34
C PHE A 216 -4.26 3.85 3.27
N CYS A 217 -4.78 5.07 3.12
CA CYS A 217 -5.95 5.33 2.27
C CYS A 217 -5.62 5.98 0.91
N GLY A 218 -4.37 6.39 0.68
CA GLY A 218 -3.95 7.06 -0.55
C GLY A 218 -4.37 8.52 -0.68
N ALA A 219 -5.16 9.08 0.24
CA ALA A 219 -5.58 10.48 0.14
C ALA A 219 -4.38 11.45 0.20
N THR A 220 -4.37 12.47 -0.66
CA THR A 220 -3.34 13.52 -0.67
C THR A 220 -3.46 14.45 0.54
N ASN A 221 -4.69 14.67 1.02
CA ASN A 221 -5.03 15.48 2.19
C ASN A 221 -4.39 16.88 2.16
N GLU A 222 -4.31 17.52 0.99
CA GLU A 222 -3.61 18.82 0.82
C GLU A 222 -2.17 18.80 1.37
N HIS A 223 -1.48 17.66 1.30
CA HIS A 223 -0.18 17.41 1.93
C HIS A 223 -0.16 17.55 3.46
N ASN A 224 -1.30 17.66 4.14
CA ASN A 224 -1.41 17.77 5.59
C ASN A 224 -1.28 16.38 6.23
N LEU A 225 -0.12 15.76 6.03
CA LEU A 225 0.17 14.40 6.46
C LEU A 225 0.95 14.41 7.78
N ARG A 226 0.82 13.34 8.56
CA ARG A 226 1.54 13.11 9.81
C ARG A 226 2.51 11.95 9.62
N PRO A 227 3.77 12.07 10.05
CA PRO A 227 4.75 11.01 9.82
C PRO A 227 4.56 9.84 10.78
N CYS A 228 5.07 8.67 10.41
CA CYS A 228 5.34 7.64 11.40
C CYS A 228 6.37 8.14 12.43
N THR A 229 6.21 7.70 13.68
CA THR A 229 7.15 8.02 14.77
C THR A 229 8.38 7.10 14.75
N GLY A 230 8.26 5.89 14.20
CA GLY A 230 9.32 4.87 14.19
C GLY A 230 10.22 4.86 12.95
N CYS A 231 9.71 5.28 11.79
CA CYS A 231 10.44 5.28 10.52
C CYS A 231 10.24 6.61 9.75
N THR A 232 10.95 6.76 8.63
CA THR A 232 10.85 7.93 7.74
C THR A 232 10.07 7.64 6.46
N GLY A 233 9.65 6.39 6.24
CA GLY A 233 9.18 5.91 4.95
C GLY A 233 7.69 6.10 4.65
N VAL A 234 6.87 6.45 5.64
CA VAL A 234 5.41 6.56 5.47
C VAL A 234 4.81 7.74 6.23
N MET A 235 3.68 8.26 5.73
CA MET A 235 2.88 9.30 6.37
C MET A 235 1.38 9.01 6.25
N TYR A 236 0.57 9.64 7.12
CA TYR A 236 -0.86 9.37 7.25
C TYR A 236 -1.69 10.66 7.27
N CYS A 237 -2.90 10.64 6.71
CA CYS A 237 -3.79 11.81 6.73
C CYS A 237 -4.53 12.00 8.07
N SER A 238 -4.60 10.96 8.91
CA SER A 238 -5.26 11.00 10.22
C SER A 238 -4.66 9.98 11.20
N GLU A 239 -4.94 10.17 12.49
CA GLU A 239 -4.60 9.19 13.54
C GLU A 239 -5.30 7.84 13.29
N GLU A 240 -6.54 7.85 12.81
CA GLU A 240 -7.28 6.64 12.43
C GLU A 240 -6.56 5.85 11.33
N CYS A 241 -6.09 6.52 10.26
CA CYS A 241 -5.34 5.86 9.19
C CYS A 241 -3.99 5.30 9.68
N GLN A 242 -3.32 6.02 10.59
CA GLN A 242 -2.08 5.54 11.21
C GLN A 242 -2.33 4.28 12.05
N GLU A 243 -3.37 4.29 12.88
CA GLU A 243 -3.73 3.15 13.72
C GLU A 243 -4.17 1.94 12.89
N GLN A 244 -5.03 2.14 11.89
CA GLN A 244 -5.46 1.06 10.98
C GLN A 244 -4.29 0.45 10.21
N SER A 245 -3.34 1.28 9.74
CA SER A 245 -2.12 0.78 9.11
C SER A 245 -1.29 -0.06 10.09
N TYR A 246 -1.07 0.44 11.30
CA TYR A 246 -0.30 -0.24 12.35
C TYR A 246 -0.89 -1.60 12.71
N GLN A 247 -2.20 -1.64 12.98
CA GLN A 247 -2.92 -2.85 13.35
C GLN A 247 -2.87 -3.94 12.27
N ARG A 248 -2.80 -3.55 10.99
CA ARG A 248 -2.89 -4.49 9.86
C ARG A 248 -1.57 -5.00 9.34
N TYR A 249 -0.56 -4.13 9.26
CA TYR A 249 0.75 -4.50 8.68
C TYR A 249 1.90 -3.63 9.16
N HIS A 250 1.66 -2.35 9.47
CA HIS A 250 2.77 -1.44 9.72
C HIS A 250 3.53 -1.72 11.02
N GLN A 251 2.92 -2.41 11.98
CA GLN A 251 3.62 -2.92 13.17
C GLN A 251 4.81 -3.84 12.82
N PHE A 252 4.72 -4.57 11.71
CA PHE A 252 5.80 -5.43 11.21
C PHE A 252 6.63 -4.72 10.15
N GLU A 253 5.97 -4.04 9.22
CA GLU A 253 6.61 -3.33 8.11
C GLU A 253 7.59 -2.26 8.60
N CYS A 254 7.26 -1.53 9.68
CA CYS A 254 8.06 -0.42 10.17
C CYS A 254 9.50 -0.82 10.55
N GLU A 255 9.73 -2.05 11.03
CA GLU A 255 11.07 -2.50 11.43
C GLU A 255 12.01 -2.69 10.22
N ILE A 256 11.42 -2.99 9.06
CA ILE A 256 12.14 -3.43 7.85
C ILE A 256 11.85 -2.53 6.64
N VAL A 257 11.14 -1.42 6.83
CA VAL A 257 10.65 -0.57 5.72
C VAL A 257 11.78 -0.10 4.81
N ASP A 258 12.96 0.17 5.37
CA ASP A 258 14.14 0.58 4.62
C ASP A 258 14.67 -0.58 3.74
N ASP A 259 14.70 -1.80 4.27
CA ASP A 259 15.06 -3.00 3.51
C ASP A 259 14.06 -3.23 2.36
N LEU A 260 12.76 -3.03 2.61
CA LEU A 260 11.72 -3.15 1.57
C LEU A 260 11.90 -2.10 0.47
N GLN A 261 12.14 -0.84 0.84
CA GLN A 261 12.38 0.25 -0.11
C GLN A 261 13.61 0.00 -0.98
N LEU A 262 14.69 -0.53 -0.40
CA LEU A 262 15.89 -0.87 -1.16
C LEU A 262 15.69 -2.09 -2.06
N LEU A 263 14.98 -3.11 -1.58
CA LEU A 263 14.86 -4.39 -2.27
C LEU A 263 13.78 -4.40 -3.36
N PHE A 264 12.69 -3.66 -3.14
CA PHE A 264 11.53 -3.59 -4.02
C PHE A 264 11.45 -2.25 -4.78
N ARG A 265 12.56 -1.52 -4.90
CA ARG A 265 12.65 -0.36 -5.79
C ARG A 265 12.39 -0.73 -7.26
N GLY A 266 11.94 0.23 -8.05
CA GLY A 266 11.78 0.11 -9.49
C GLY A 266 10.32 -0.08 -9.97
N PRO A 267 10.13 -0.69 -11.16
CA PRO A 267 8.87 -0.72 -11.90
C PRO A 267 7.79 -1.55 -11.20
N LYS A 268 6.55 -1.46 -11.69
CA LYS A 268 5.35 -2.14 -11.16
C LYS A 268 5.58 -3.58 -10.61
N PRO A 269 6.30 -4.49 -11.31
CA PRO A 269 6.50 -5.85 -10.82
C PRO A 269 7.17 -5.95 -9.45
N THR A 270 8.08 -5.04 -9.10
CA THR A 270 8.76 -5.08 -7.78
C THR A 270 7.81 -4.66 -6.66
N ARG A 271 6.93 -3.68 -6.90
CA ARG A 271 5.92 -3.21 -5.93
C ARG A 271 4.85 -4.25 -5.61
N MET A 272 4.52 -5.12 -6.56
CA MET A 272 3.55 -6.19 -6.32
C MET A 272 4.01 -7.15 -5.21
N PHE A 273 5.32 -7.36 -5.04
CA PHE A 273 5.83 -8.15 -3.92
C PHE A 273 5.57 -7.46 -2.56
N HIS A 274 5.60 -6.13 -2.50
CA HIS A 274 5.28 -5.38 -1.28
C HIS A 274 3.78 -5.49 -0.94
N VAL A 275 2.89 -5.46 -1.94
CA VAL A 275 1.46 -5.76 -1.73
C VAL A 275 1.27 -7.17 -1.18
N VAL A 276 2.01 -8.15 -1.72
CA VAL A 276 2.01 -9.53 -1.19
C VAL A 276 2.45 -9.58 0.27
N LEU A 277 3.46 -8.80 0.68
CA LEU A 277 3.88 -8.74 2.09
C LEU A 277 2.78 -8.20 3.00
N ARG A 278 2.08 -7.12 2.58
CA ARG A 278 0.95 -6.58 3.34
C ARG A 278 -0.18 -7.61 3.47
N LEU A 279 -0.54 -8.31 2.40
CA LEU A 279 -1.52 -9.41 2.45
C LEU A 279 -1.04 -10.58 3.31
N PHE A 280 0.25 -10.92 3.24
CA PHE A 280 0.84 -11.97 4.05
C PHE A 280 0.78 -11.63 5.54
N TRP A 281 1.10 -10.39 5.94
CA TRP A 281 0.99 -9.97 7.34
C TRP A 281 -0.45 -9.99 7.85
N HIS A 282 -1.44 -9.67 7.00
CA HIS A 282 -2.84 -9.88 7.32
C HIS A 282 -3.15 -11.35 7.66
N ALA A 283 -2.67 -12.29 6.83
CA ALA A 283 -2.84 -13.71 7.12
C ALA A 283 -2.07 -14.17 8.37
N VAL A 284 -0.88 -13.61 8.62
CA VAL A 284 -0.10 -13.88 9.83
C VAL A 284 -0.82 -13.39 11.09
N LEU A 285 -1.54 -12.27 11.03
CA LEU A 285 -2.35 -11.81 12.15
C LEU A 285 -3.49 -12.80 12.45
N LEU A 286 -4.23 -13.25 11.42
CA LEU A 286 -5.26 -14.28 11.59
C LEU A 286 -4.67 -15.60 12.14
N PHE A 287 -3.47 -15.98 11.69
CA PHE A 287 -2.76 -17.14 12.21
C PHE A 287 -2.36 -16.96 13.68
N LEU A 288 -1.89 -15.78 14.09
CA LEU A 288 -1.49 -15.50 15.46
C LEU A 288 -2.68 -15.43 16.43
N GLU A 289 -3.89 -15.12 15.93
CA GLU A 289 -5.12 -15.15 16.72
C GLU A 289 -5.55 -16.58 17.08
N ASP A 290 -5.55 -17.48 16.09
CA ASP A 290 -5.88 -18.90 16.27
C ASP A 290 -5.15 -19.75 15.22
N PRO A 291 -3.94 -20.28 15.54
CA PRO A 291 -3.11 -21.04 14.61
C PRO A 291 -3.81 -22.27 14.05
N GLU A 292 -4.49 -23.05 14.91
CA GLU A 292 -5.14 -24.30 14.54
C GLU A 292 -6.34 -24.02 13.62
N ALA A 293 -7.21 -23.10 13.99
CA ALA A 293 -8.36 -22.76 13.17
C ALA A 293 -7.95 -22.07 11.86
N PHE A 294 -6.91 -21.24 11.86
CA PHE A 294 -6.39 -20.65 10.62
C PHE A 294 -5.87 -21.72 9.66
N LEU A 295 -5.04 -22.65 10.14
CA LEU A 295 -4.50 -23.71 9.30
C LEU A 295 -5.59 -24.64 8.79
N ARG A 296 -6.54 -25.02 9.65
CA ARG A 296 -7.69 -25.84 9.23
C ARG A 296 -8.48 -25.18 8.09
N ARG A 297 -8.72 -23.86 8.17
CA ARG A 297 -9.40 -23.07 7.13
C ARG A 297 -8.62 -23.05 5.81
N VAL A 298 -7.30 -22.91 5.86
CA VAL A 298 -6.46 -22.77 4.66
C VAL A 298 -6.11 -24.11 4.00
N GLU A 299 -6.00 -25.18 4.78
CA GLU A 299 -5.57 -26.50 4.30
C GLU A 299 -6.73 -27.42 3.94
N THR A 300 -7.94 -27.18 4.46
CA THR A 300 -9.13 -27.99 4.15
C THR A 300 -9.89 -27.35 2.99
N PRO A 301 -9.95 -27.98 1.79
CA PRO A 301 -10.60 -27.38 0.63
C PRO A 301 -12.06 -26.98 0.87
N ALA A 302 -12.81 -27.80 1.63
CA ALA A 302 -14.20 -27.53 1.96
C ALA A 302 -14.40 -26.36 2.93
N GLU A 303 -13.44 -26.08 3.82
CA GLU A 303 -13.49 -24.88 4.66
C GLU A 303 -13.09 -23.64 3.85
N LEU A 304 -12.06 -23.75 3.01
CA LEU A 304 -11.58 -22.65 2.21
C LEU A 304 -12.62 -22.16 1.18
N GLU A 305 -13.45 -23.07 0.65
CA GLU A 305 -14.52 -22.75 -0.30
C GLU A 305 -15.55 -21.75 0.26
N GLN A 306 -15.71 -21.70 1.59
CA GLN A 306 -16.63 -20.76 2.26
C GLN A 306 -16.22 -19.30 2.08
N TYR A 307 -14.96 -19.05 1.68
CA TYR A 307 -14.41 -17.70 1.48
C TYR A 307 -14.44 -17.27 0.00
N ARG A 308 -15.07 -18.03 -0.89
CA ARG A 308 -15.13 -17.68 -2.33
C ARG A 308 -15.95 -16.43 -2.63
N ASP A 309 -16.99 -16.14 -1.87
CA ASP A 309 -17.82 -14.95 -2.09
C ASP A 309 -17.32 -13.79 -1.23
N PRO A 310 -16.63 -12.78 -1.81
CA PRO A 310 -16.12 -11.68 -1.02
C PRO A 310 -17.22 -10.76 -0.49
N PHE A 311 -18.43 -10.77 -1.09
CA PHE A 311 -19.55 -9.92 -0.64
C PHE A 311 -20.11 -10.36 0.71
N ALA A 312 -19.91 -11.62 1.09
CA ALA A 312 -20.31 -12.20 2.36
C ALA A 312 -19.24 -12.07 3.46
N LEU A 313 -18.07 -11.51 3.15
CA LEU A 313 -16.92 -11.48 4.05
C LEU A 313 -16.66 -10.11 4.67
N GLU A 314 -16.19 -10.16 5.91
CA GLU A 314 -15.55 -9.02 6.55
C GLU A 314 -14.16 -8.76 5.96
N PRO A 315 -13.64 -7.51 6.01
CA PRO A 315 -12.34 -7.18 5.43
C PRO A 315 -11.17 -8.02 5.93
N THR A 316 -11.24 -8.51 7.16
CA THR A 316 -10.21 -9.39 7.74
C THR A 316 -10.03 -10.69 6.95
N ASP A 317 -11.09 -11.21 6.33
CA ASP A 317 -11.09 -12.50 5.65
C ASP A 317 -10.80 -12.41 4.13
N TYR A 318 -10.56 -11.21 3.58
CA TYR A 318 -10.24 -11.06 2.16
C TYR A 318 -8.94 -11.76 1.73
N VAL A 319 -8.03 -12.02 2.67
CA VAL A 319 -6.87 -12.87 2.37
C VAL A 319 -7.24 -14.34 2.20
N LEU A 320 -8.23 -14.85 2.94
CA LEU A 320 -8.77 -16.20 2.76
C LEU A 320 -9.51 -16.31 1.43
N HIS A 321 -10.26 -15.26 1.06
CA HIS A 321 -10.88 -15.17 -0.26
C HIS A 321 -9.85 -15.33 -1.39
N LEU A 322 -8.72 -14.63 -1.29
CA LEU A 322 -7.65 -14.78 -2.27
C LEU A 322 -7.12 -16.20 -2.36
N LEU A 323 -6.92 -16.87 -1.23
CA LEU A 323 -6.46 -18.25 -1.20
C LEU A 323 -7.50 -19.23 -1.77
N ALA A 324 -8.80 -18.93 -1.64
CA ALA A 324 -9.90 -19.75 -2.12
C ALA A 324 -10.11 -19.68 -3.64
N ILE A 325 -9.97 -18.50 -4.23
CA ILE A 325 -10.16 -18.32 -5.68
C ILE A 325 -8.95 -18.77 -6.50
N TYR A 326 -7.77 -18.88 -5.88
CA TYR A 326 -6.54 -19.29 -6.55
C TYR A 326 -6.15 -20.73 -6.23
N LYS A 327 -6.39 -21.61 -7.21
CA LYS A 327 -5.91 -23.00 -7.19
C LYS A 327 -4.42 -23.07 -7.46
N ASP A 328 -3.68 -23.83 -6.67
CA ASP A 328 -2.25 -24.05 -6.88
C ASP A 328 -1.99 -24.58 -8.29
N ARG A 329 -0.99 -23.99 -8.96
CA ARG A 329 -0.58 -24.36 -10.32
C ARG A 329 0.76 -25.06 -10.26
N GLU A 330 0.79 -26.28 -10.80
CA GLU A 330 2.04 -26.99 -11.08
C GLU A 330 2.68 -26.42 -12.36
N PRO A 331 4.02 -26.24 -12.37
CA PRO A 331 4.71 -25.76 -13.56
C PRO A 331 4.69 -26.85 -14.64
N ASN A 332 4.59 -26.44 -15.90
CA ASN A 332 4.80 -27.32 -17.04
C ASN A 332 6.32 -27.63 -17.17
N PRO A 333 6.77 -28.88 -16.98
CA PRO A 333 8.18 -29.24 -17.06
C PRO A 333 8.80 -29.01 -18.44
N GLU A 334 7.98 -29.02 -19.49
CA GLU A 334 8.42 -28.82 -20.88
C GLU A 334 8.59 -27.33 -21.23
N ASP A 335 8.00 -26.43 -20.44
CA ASP A 335 8.11 -24.99 -20.66
C ASP A 335 9.22 -24.36 -19.81
N SER A 336 10.36 -24.09 -20.46
CA SER A 336 11.51 -23.45 -19.82
C SER A 336 11.17 -22.09 -19.16
N LYS A 337 10.22 -21.32 -19.70
CA LYS A 337 9.80 -20.06 -19.08
C LYS A 337 9.02 -20.31 -17.80
N ASP A 338 8.16 -21.32 -17.78
CA ASP A 338 7.37 -21.69 -16.62
C ASP A 338 8.27 -22.22 -15.49
N MET A 339 9.24 -23.07 -15.84
CA MET A 339 10.25 -23.56 -14.90
C MET A 339 11.12 -22.44 -14.32
N THR A 340 11.54 -21.50 -15.17
CA THR A 340 12.24 -20.29 -14.72
C THR A 340 11.37 -19.44 -13.78
N GLY A 341 10.09 -19.24 -14.12
CA GLY A 341 9.13 -18.53 -13.29
C GLY A 341 8.92 -19.19 -11.93
N ARG A 342 8.88 -20.53 -11.89
CA ARG A 342 8.79 -21.30 -10.64
C ARG A 342 10.03 -21.09 -9.76
N CYS A 343 11.24 -21.15 -10.34
CA CYS A 343 12.49 -20.84 -9.61
C CYS A 343 12.46 -19.44 -9.01
N VAL A 344 12.08 -18.45 -9.81
CA VAL A 344 11.98 -17.04 -9.37
C VAL A 344 10.98 -16.93 -8.22
N THR A 345 9.82 -17.56 -8.33
CA THR A 345 8.78 -17.52 -7.29
C THR A 345 9.23 -18.17 -5.98
N GLN A 346 9.85 -19.36 -6.03
CA GLN A 346 10.37 -20.05 -4.85
C GLN A 346 11.42 -19.17 -4.16
N PHE A 347 12.33 -18.62 -4.95
CA PHE A 347 13.37 -17.74 -4.45
C PHE A 347 12.79 -16.48 -3.79
N MET A 348 11.86 -15.79 -4.48
CA MET A 348 11.22 -14.58 -3.98
C MET A 348 10.48 -14.84 -2.67
N ALA A 349 9.73 -15.95 -2.58
CA ALA A 349 9.03 -16.32 -1.34
C ALA A 349 10.00 -16.50 -0.17
N ILE A 350 11.13 -17.18 -0.37
CA ILE A 350 12.13 -17.39 0.69
C ILE A 350 12.83 -16.08 1.08
N LEU A 351 13.21 -15.25 0.09
CA LEU A 351 13.82 -13.94 0.35
C LEU A 351 12.88 -13.04 1.16
N MET A 352 11.62 -12.97 0.73
CA MET A 352 10.58 -12.19 1.40
C MET A 352 10.32 -12.73 2.81
N TYR A 353 10.25 -14.06 2.99
CA TYR A 353 10.06 -14.67 4.31
C TYR A 353 11.23 -14.39 5.25
N ALA A 354 12.47 -14.47 4.75
CA ALA A 354 13.65 -14.17 5.54
C ALA A 354 13.60 -12.74 6.09
N ILE A 355 13.27 -11.75 5.24
CA ILE A 355 13.23 -10.34 5.63
C ILE A 355 11.99 -10.02 6.47
N ALA A 356 10.81 -10.44 6.02
CA ALA A 356 9.53 -10.07 6.63
C ALA A 356 9.24 -10.80 7.94
N VAL A 357 9.84 -11.98 8.15
CA VAL A 357 9.57 -12.83 9.32
C VAL A 357 10.82 -13.10 10.13
N LYS A 358 11.87 -13.68 9.55
CA LYS A 358 13.04 -14.15 10.32
C LYS A 358 13.91 -13.00 10.83
N GLU A 359 14.11 -11.97 10.01
CA GLU A 359 14.92 -10.78 10.36
C GLU A 359 14.09 -9.67 11.03
N ASN A 360 12.77 -9.84 11.06
CA ASN A 360 11.83 -8.98 11.76
C ASN A 360 11.72 -9.44 13.22
N VAL A 361 12.42 -8.77 14.12
CA VAL A 361 12.52 -9.16 15.54
C VAL A 361 11.14 -9.15 16.21
N SER A 362 10.33 -8.12 15.92
CA SER A 362 8.99 -7.99 16.50
C SER A 362 8.06 -9.14 16.10
N LEU A 363 8.12 -9.61 14.85
CA LEU A 363 7.29 -10.71 14.38
C LEU A 363 7.87 -12.07 14.75
N TRP A 364 9.18 -12.25 14.59
CA TRP A 364 9.84 -13.54 14.86
C TRP A 364 9.62 -13.99 16.31
N SER A 365 9.73 -13.05 17.26
CA SER A 365 9.50 -13.33 18.69
C SER A 365 8.09 -13.86 18.99
N ARG A 366 7.09 -13.49 18.18
CA ARG A 366 5.70 -13.96 18.29
C ARG A 366 5.45 -15.29 17.59
N LEU A 367 6.25 -15.65 16.59
CA LEU A 367 6.03 -16.83 15.75
C LEU A 367 6.91 -18.03 16.10
N GLN A 368 8.13 -17.82 16.58
CA GLN A 368 9.16 -18.87 16.67
C GLN A 368 8.77 -20.10 17.51
N ALA A 369 7.83 -19.94 18.44
CA ALA A 369 7.35 -21.00 19.33
C ALA A 369 5.90 -21.42 19.03
N VAL A 370 5.29 -20.89 17.96
CA VAL A 370 3.92 -21.21 17.57
C VAL A 370 3.94 -22.40 16.61
N GLU A 371 3.26 -23.48 16.99
CA GLU A 371 3.07 -24.67 16.17
C GLU A 371 2.36 -24.31 14.85
N GLY A 372 2.82 -24.88 13.73
CA GLY A 372 2.28 -24.57 12.41
C GLY A 372 2.95 -23.40 11.70
N SER A 373 3.82 -22.65 12.39
CA SER A 373 4.56 -21.51 11.78
C SER A 373 5.50 -21.93 10.64
N GLU A 374 5.91 -23.20 10.59
CA GLU A 374 6.67 -23.80 9.49
C GLU A 374 5.91 -23.82 8.15
N LYS A 375 4.58 -23.63 8.16
CA LYS A 375 3.72 -23.58 6.97
C LYS A 375 3.62 -22.18 6.36
N LEU A 376 4.00 -21.13 7.09
CA LEU A 376 3.94 -19.74 6.62
C LEU A 376 4.78 -19.45 5.35
N PRO A 377 5.97 -20.05 5.12
CA PRO A 377 6.67 -19.92 3.85
C PRO A 377 5.85 -20.41 2.65
N HIS A 378 5.08 -21.49 2.83
CA HIS A 378 4.22 -22.03 1.78
C HIS A 378 3.04 -21.09 1.49
N LEU A 379 2.43 -20.53 2.53
CA LEU A 379 1.40 -19.50 2.38
C LEU A 379 1.92 -18.29 1.60
N LEU A 380 3.09 -17.77 1.97
CA LEU A 380 3.72 -16.65 1.25
C LEU A 380 4.01 -17.02 -0.20
N PHE A 381 4.52 -18.23 -0.45
CA PHE A 381 4.75 -18.72 -1.80
C PHE A 381 3.48 -18.73 -2.65
N ARG A 382 2.34 -19.22 -2.12
CA ARG A 382 1.04 -19.19 -2.81
C ARG A 382 0.64 -17.77 -3.18
N LEU A 383 0.84 -16.79 -2.29
CA LEU A 383 0.56 -15.37 -2.57
C LEU A 383 1.51 -14.79 -3.65
N VAL A 384 2.80 -15.11 -3.60
CA VAL A 384 3.80 -14.66 -4.58
C VAL A 384 3.46 -15.17 -5.99
N GLN A 385 2.95 -16.39 -6.13
CA GLN A 385 2.50 -16.92 -7.43
C GLN A 385 1.39 -16.09 -8.08
N ARG A 386 0.71 -15.22 -7.32
CA ARG A 386 -0.42 -14.41 -7.76
C ARG A 386 -0.11 -12.92 -7.85
N VAL A 387 1.17 -12.54 -7.71
CA VAL A 387 1.65 -11.16 -7.90
C VAL A 387 1.10 -10.55 -9.18
N ALA A 388 1.15 -11.28 -10.31
CA ALA A 388 0.72 -10.77 -11.61
C ALA A 388 -0.80 -10.50 -11.71
N ALA A 389 -1.60 -11.08 -10.81
CA ALA A 389 -3.05 -10.92 -10.77
C ALA A 389 -3.51 -9.78 -9.84
N MET A 390 -2.60 -8.95 -9.33
CA MET A 390 -2.95 -7.77 -8.53
C MET A 390 -3.30 -6.58 -9.42
N ASP A 391 -4.30 -5.80 -9.00
CA ASP A 391 -4.80 -4.68 -9.78
C ASP A 391 -3.77 -3.54 -9.85
N HIS A 392 -3.79 -2.77 -10.95
CA HIS A 392 -2.97 -1.58 -11.08
C HIS A 392 -3.74 -0.46 -11.68
N LYS A 393 -3.78 0.66 -10.95
CA LYS A 393 -4.41 1.89 -11.37
C LYS A 393 -3.59 3.02 -10.80
N MET A 394 -3.11 3.88 -11.69
CA MET A 394 -2.19 5.00 -11.44
C MET A 394 -0.70 4.63 -11.33
N GLU A 395 0.13 5.44 -12.00
CA GLU A 395 1.58 5.41 -11.87
C GLU A 395 2.01 5.68 -10.43
N GLY A 396 3.07 5.01 -9.97
CA GLY A 396 3.56 5.11 -8.59
C GLY A 396 2.69 4.44 -7.51
N VAL A 397 1.55 3.85 -7.87
CA VAL A 397 0.62 3.23 -6.91
C VAL A 397 0.24 1.81 -7.32
N THR A 398 0.22 0.88 -6.37
CA THR A 398 -0.34 -0.46 -6.56
C THR A 398 -1.43 -0.69 -5.53
N CYS A 399 -2.60 -1.12 -6.00
CA CYS A 399 -3.79 -1.31 -5.17
C CYS A 399 -4.29 -2.75 -5.31
N PHE A 400 -4.91 -3.26 -4.27
CA PHE A 400 -5.61 -4.54 -4.31
C PHE A 400 -7.09 -4.32 -4.02
N TYR A 401 -7.95 -4.67 -4.99
CA TYR A 401 -9.39 -4.49 -4.91
C TYR A 401 -10.10 -5.85 -4.91
N PRO A 402 -10.64 -6.32 -3.77
CA PRO A 402 -11.18 -7.68 -3.66
C PRO A 402 -12.42 -7.90 -4.54
N PHE A 403 -13.22 -6.88 -4.84
CA PHE A 403 -14.47 -7.05 -5.58
C PHE A 403 -14.29 -6.87 -7.08
N THR A 404 -13.84 -5.70 -7.52
CA THR A 404 -13.82 -5.33 -8.94
C THR A 404 -12.81 -6.12 -9.76
N ARG A 405 -11.81 -6.76 -9.12
CA ARG A 405 -10.95 -7.76 -9.76
C ARG A 405 -11.70 -8.96 -10.33
N ARG A 406 -12.93 -9.21 -9.84
CA ARG A 406 -13.77 -10.32 -10.29
C ARG A 406 -14.54 -10.00 -11.57
N LEU A 407 -14.59 -8.73 -11.98
CA LEU A 407 -15.24 -8.34 -13.22
C LEU A 407 -14.52 -9.00 -14.41
N ARG A 408 -15.28 -9.73 -15.22
CA ARG A 408 -14.74 -10.30 -16.45
C ARG A 408 -14.56 -9.22 -17.50
N ARG A 409 -13.64 -9.51 -18.43
CA ARG A 409 -13.40 -8.66 -19.58
C ARG A 409 -14.20 -9.13 -20.78
N SER A 410 -14.67 -8.17 -21.56
CA SER A 410 -15.48 -8.42 -22.77
C SER A 410 -15.14 -7.39 -23.84
N SER A 411 -15.21 -7.80 -25.11
CA SER A 411 -15.17 -6.91 -26.26
C SER A 411 -16.46 -6.11 -26.44
N THR A 412 -17.55 -6.54 -25.80
CA THR A 412 -18.85 -5.85 -25.74
C THR A 412 -19.26 -5.65 -24.27
N PRO A 413 -18.53 -4.80 -23.52
CA PRO A 413 -18.76 -4.61 -22.10
C PRO A 413 -20.06 -3.85 -21.81
N ASN A 414 -20.69 -4.17 -20.68
CA ASN A 414 -21.90 -3.48 -20.19
C ASN A 414 -21.64 -2.62 -18.94
N ALA A 415 -20.38 -2.55 -18.49
CA ALA A 415 -19.96 -1.68 -17.42
C ALA A 415 -18.58 -1.08 -17.71
N LYS A 416 -18.30 0.07 -17.08
CA LYS A 416 -16.99 0.70 -17.04
C LYS A 416 -16.49 0.73 -15.61
N GLN A 417 -15.23 0.32 -15.42
CA GLN A 417 -14.50 0.48 -14.18
C GLN A 417 -13.58 1.69 -14.30
N SER A 418 -13.58 2.57 -13.30
CA SER A 418 -12.65 3.69 -13.19
C SER A 418 -12.04 3.72 -11.79
N VAL A 419 -10.92 4.41 -11.62
CA VAL A 419 -10.42 4.81 -10.31
C VAL A 419 -10.33 6.31 -10.24
N ASP A 420 -10.89 6.88 -9.17
CA ASP A 420 -10.81 8.31 -8.91
C ASP A 420 -9.49 8.72 -8.24
N GLU A 421 -9.32 10.02 -8.04
CA GLU A 421 -8.12 10.60 -7.41
C GLU A 421 -7.89 10.13 -5.97
N GLN A 422 -8.91 9.58 -5.31
CA GLN A 422 -8.85 9.02 -3.96
C GLN A 422 -8.60 7.51 -3.98
N LEU A 423 -8.26 6.95 -5.15
CA LEU A 423 -8.06 5.52 -5.36
C LEU A 423 -9.32 4.67 -5.17
N GLN A 424 -10.53 5.22 -5.26
CA GLN A 424 -11.73 4.39 -5.17
C GLN A 424 -12.03 3.76 -6.52
N SER A 425 -12.17 2.44 -6.55
CA SER A 425 -12.63 1.72 -7.74
C SER A 425 -14.13 1.89 -7.85
N VAL A 426 -14.60 2.44 -8.98
CA VAL A 426 -16.01 2.74 -9.24
C VAL A 426 -16.44 2.01 -10.50
N VAL A 427 -17.51 1.21 -10.39
CA VAL A 427 -18.17 0.52 -11.50
C VAL A 427 -19.49 1.19 -11.81
N VAL A 428 -19.63 1.62 -13.06
CA VAL A 428 -20.83 2.27 -13.60
C VAL A 428 -21.28 1.49 -14.83
N LEU A 429 -22.58 1.20 -14.93
CA LEU A 429 -23.13 0.55 -16.11
C LEU A 429 -23.09 1.50 -17.33
N THR A 430 -22.81 0.93 -18.49
CA THR A 430 -22.75 1.66 -19.79
C THR A 430 -23.92 1.30 -20.71
N GLY A 431 -24.89 0.55 -20.18
CA GLY A 431 -26.16 0.20 -20.80
C GLY A 431 -27.05 -0.52 -19.79
N PRO A 432 -28.31 -0.80 -20.14
CA PRO A 432 -29.18 -1.60 -19.30
C PRO A 432 -28.64 -3.03 -19.17
N VAL A 433 -28.74 -3.61 -17.98
CA VAL A 433 -28.31 -4.98 -17.67
C VAL A 433 -29.52 -5.75 -17.17
N ALA A 434 -29.81 -6.89 -17.80
CA ALA A 434 -30.93 -7.74 -17.42
C ALA A 434 -30.65 -8.56 -16.16
N GLU A 435 -31.71 -9.03 -15.51
CA GLU A 435 -31.61 -10.03 -14.45
C GLU A 435 -30.83 -11.29 -14.91
N GLY A 436 -29.94 -11.78 -14.05
CA GLY A 436 -29.04 -12.91 -14.31
C GLY A 436 -27.81 -12.58 -15.15
N GLN A 437 -27.75 -11.39 -15.77
CA GLN A 437 -26.66 -11.02 -16.66
C GLN A 437 -25.38 -10.67 -15.89
N GLU A 438 -24.24 -11.11 -16.42
CA GLU A 438 -22.91 -10.81 -15.90
C GLU A 438 -22.48 -9.36 -16.20
N LEU A 439 -21.82 -8.72 -15.25
CA LEU A 439 -21.18 -7.42 -15.39
C LEU A 439 -19.78 -7.62 -15.96
N THR A 440 -19.52 -6.98 -17.10
CA THR A 440 -18.26 -7.09 -17.83
C THR A 440 -17.68 -5.71 -18.11
N ILE A 441 -16.36 -5.62 -18.04
CA ILE A 441 -15.58 -4.40 -18.31
C ILE A 441 -14.79 -4.54 -19.61
N PRO A 442 -14.34 -3.43 -20.23
CA PRO A 442 -13.55 -3.51 -21.45
C PRO A 442 -12.27 -4.33 -21.24
N ASP A 443 -11.81 -5.00 -22.31
CA ASP A 443 -10.42 -5.46 -22.37
C ASP A 443 -9.45 -4.29 -22.11
N GLU A 444 -8.34 -4.52 -21.40
CA GLU A 444 -7.31 -3.50 -21.30
C GLU A 444 -6.86 -3.16 -22.72
N GLU A 445 -7.05 -1.90 -23.13
CA GLU A 445 -6.35 -1.39 -24.29
C GLU A 445 -4.86 -1.66 -24.04
N LYS A 446 -4.23 -2.45 -24.91
CA LYS A 446 -2.77 -2.44 -25.01
C LYS A 446 -2.44 -0.97 -25.21
N SER A 447 -1.85 -0.33 -24.22
CA SER A 447 -1.39 1.05 -24.30
C SER A 447 -0.48 1.13 -25.51
N GLY A 448 -1.05 1.52 -26.63
CA GLY A 448 -0.33 1.72 -27.87
C GLY A 448 0.57 2.90 -27.62
N GLU A 449 1.87 2.65 -27.53
CA GLU A 449 2.86 3.65 -27.87
C GLU A 449 2.57 4.13 -29.30
N ARG A 450 1.65 5.08 -29.45
CA ARG A 450 1.71 6.01 -30.58
C ARG A 450 2.88 6.94 -30.27
N ARG A 451 4.09 6.46 -30.59
CA ARG A 451 5.18 7.36 -30.99
C ARG A 451 4.72 7.98 -32.31
N ASN A 452 4.07 9.13 -32.21
CA ASN A 452 3.90 9.99 -33.37
C ASN A 452 5.22 10.74 -33.56
N GLU A 453 5.82 10.45 -34.72
CA GLU A 453 6.70 11.23 -35.60
C GLU A 453 7.62 12.31 -34.99
#